data_AF-A0A2W5TBH3-F1
#
_entry.id   AF-A0A2W5TBH3-F1
#
_cell.length_a   1.000
_cell.length_b   1.000
_cell.length_c   1.000
_cell.angle_alpha   90.00
_cell.angle_beta   90.00
_cell.angle_gamma   90.00
#
_symmetry.space_group_name_H-M   'P 1'
#
loop_
_entity.id
_entity.type
_entity.pdbx_description
1 polymer ?
#
loop_
_entity_poly.entity_id
_entity_poly.type
_entity_poly.pdbx_seq_one_letter_code
_entity_poly.pdbx_strand_id
1 'polypeptide(L)'
;MCGASGRRCEPCNVFEACTPRSGCVPLAVPDAGSGAPGSPCEDDSECGADGFGQCIPEFADWPGGYCTRSCDVDACPMGAECIEADSGGQPVFICLAACQTDNQCRPGYACVRLENSGVCVPD
;
A
#
# COMPACT_ATOMS: atom_id res chain seq x y z
N MET A 1 -1.49 -24.47 3.47
CA MET A 1 -2.24 -23.78 4.55
C MET A 1 -1.24 -22.89 5.26
N CYS A 2 -1.58 -21.62 5.51
CA CYS A 2 -0.61 -20.58 5.89
C CYS A 2 -0.01 -20.80 7.30
N GLY A 3 1.30 -20.55 7.40
CA GLY A 3 2.20 -20.94 8.51
C GLY A 3 3.05 -22.20 8.20
N ALA A 4 4.38 -22.10 8.35
CA ALA A 4 5.38 -23.14 8.04
C ALA A 4 5.25 -24.46 8.85
N SER A 5 4.20 -24.62 9.64
CA SER A 5 4.03 -25.73 10.59
C SER A 5 2.65 -26.40 10.54
N GLY A 6 1.79 -26.03 9.57
CA GLY A 6 0.57 -26.79 9.28
C GLY A 6 -0.46 -26.88 10.41
N ARG A 7 -0.51 -25.94 11.36
CA ARG A 7 -1.57 -25.88 12.38
C ARG A 7 -1.99 -24.45 12.68
N ARG A 8 -3.25 -24.16 12.32
CA ARG A 8 -4.08 -22.99 12.65
C ARG A 8 -3.65 -21.65 12.04
N CYS A 9 -4.68 -20.86 11.73
CA CYS A 9 -4.67 -19.62 10.97
C CYS A 9 -3.94 -18.50 11.73
N GLU A 10 -2.61 -18.46 11.70
CA GLU A 10 -1.92 -17.20 11.94
C GLU A 10 -2.05 -16.35 10.68
N PRO A 11 -2.59 -15.12 10.77
CA PRO A 11 -2.63 -14.22 9.64
C PRO A 11 -1.19 -13.98 9.18
N CYS A 12 -0.95 -14.04 7.88
CA CYS A 12 0.32 -13.57 7.33
C CYS A 12 0.51 -12.11 7.76
N ASN A 13 1.77 -11.69 7.93
CA ASN A 13 2.03 -10.30 8.28
C ASN A 13 1.56 -9.36 7.15
N VAL A 14 1.49 -8.06 7.40
CA VAL A 14 1.00 -7.07 6.43
C VAL A 14 1.79 -7.03 5.12
N PHE A 15 2.97 -7.66 5.07
CA PHE A 15 3.86 -7.76 3.92
C PHE A 15 3.79 -9.11 3.20
N GLU A 16 2.86 -9.99 3.57
CA GLU A 16 2.77 -11.35 3.03
C GLU A 16 1.34 -11.73 2.60
N ALA A 17 1.20 -12.30 1.40
CA ALA A 17 -0.05 -12.89 0.95
C ALA A 17 -0.13 -14.39 1.30
N CYS A 18 -1.30 -14.84 1.71
CA CYS A 18 -1.58 -16.26 1.92
C CYS A 18 -1.91 -16.93 0.58
N THR A 19 -0.97 -17.69 0.02
CA THR A 19 -1.20 -18.46 -1.21
C THR A 19 -1.51 -19.93 -0.91
N PRO A 20 -2.43 -20.56 -1.66
CA PRO A 20 -2.83 -21.95 -1.41
C PRO A 20 -1.71 -22.97 -1.65
N ARG A 21 -0.67 -22.60 -2.41
CA ARG A 21 0.45 -23.47 -2.78
C ARG A 21 1.74 -23.20 -2.02
N SER A 22 2.01 -21.95 -1.65
CA SER A 22 3.33 -21.55 -1.12
C SER A 22 3.27 -21.00 0.31
N GLY A 23 2.08 -20.92 0.93
CA GLY A 23 1.94 -20.37 2.28
C GLY A 23 2.00 -18.84 2.29
N CYS A 24 2.52 -18.24 3.35
CA CYS A 24 2.81 -16.81 3.38
C CYS A 24 4.00 -16.55 2.44
N VAL A 25 3.75 -15.78 1.39
CA VAL A 25 4.79 -15.37 0.44
C VAL A 25 4.94 -13.85 0.52
N PRO A 26 6.16 -13.32 0.37
CA PRO A 26 6.36 -11.88 0.33
C PRO A 26 5.45 -11.28 -0.73
N LEU A 27 4.71 -10.24 -0.36
CA LEU A 27 4.10 -9.35 -1.33
C LEU A 27 5.26 -8.70 -2.08
N ALA A 28 5.65 -9.29 -3.21
CA ALA A 28 6.28 -8.50 -4.24
C ALA A 28 5.21 -7.46 -4.60
N VAL A 29 5.44 -6.19 -4.28
CA VAL A 29 4.59 -5.07 -4.69
C VAL A 29 5.22 -4.33 -5.87
N PRO A 30 5.47 -4.96 -7.04
CA PRO A 30 5.71 -4.15 -8.23
C PRO A 30 4.40 -3.50 -8.71
N ASP A 31 3.24 -4.05 -8.38
CA ASP A 31 1.91 -3.48 -8.63
C ASP A 31 0.93 -4.25 -7.72
N ALA A 32 0.36 -3.65 -6.68
CA ALA A 32 -0.50 -4.34 -5.70
C ALA A 32 -1.86 -4.83 -6.27
N GLY A 33 -1.94 -5.05 -7.58
CA GLY A 33 -3.17 -5.11 -8.37
C GLY A 33 -3.53 -3.73 -8.88
N SER A 34 -4.12 -3.66 -10.06
CA SER A 34 -4.71 -2.43 -10.59
C SER A 34 -5.62 -1.82 -9.52
N GLY A 35 -5.29 -0.62 -9.05
CA GLY A 35 -6.07 0.12 -8.07
C GLY A 35 -5.80 -0.12 -6.59
N ALA A 36 -4.80 -0.92 -6.22
CA ALA A 36 -4.36 -0.99 -4.83
C ALA A 36 -3.48 0.20 -4.44
N PRO A 37 -3.27 0.48 -3.13
CA PRO A 37 -2.39 1.55 -2.70
C PRO A 37 -0.99 1.42 -3.32
N GLY A 38 -0.47 2.51 -3.90
CA GLY A 38 0.80 2.54 -4.62
C GLY A 38 0.74 2.29 -6.13
N SER A 39 -0.39 1.82 -6.65
CA SER A 39 -0.60 1.67 -8.09
C SER A 39 -0.70 3.05 -8.78
N PRO A 40 -0.29 3.15 -10.05
CA PRO A 40 -0.47 4.38 -10.82
C PRO A 40 -1.94 4.61 -11.13
N CYS A 41 -2.32 5.87 -11.31
CA CYS A 41 -3.67 6.27 -11.68
C CYS A 41 -3.68 7.66 -12.32
N GLU A 42 -4.64 7.89 -13.18
CA GLU A 42 -5.03 9.18 -13.74
C GLU A 42 -6.29 9.71 -13.03
N ASP A 43 -7.18 8.83 -12.57
CA ASP A 43 -8.40 9.19 -11.86
C ASP A 43 -8.89 8.14 -10.83
N ASP A 44 -9.80 8.54 -9.95
CA ASP A 44 -10.29 7.74 -8.83
C ASP A 44 -10.90 6.39 -9.26
N SER A 45 -11.41 6.29 -10.49
CA SER A 45 -12.06 5.05 -10.96
C SER A 45 -11.07 3.90 -11.16
N GLU A 46 -9.78 4.22 -11.24
CA GLU A 46 -8.69 3.25 -11.32
C GLU A 46 -8.25 2.73 -9.96
N CYS A 47 -8.71 3.37 -8.86
CA CYS A 47 -8.30 3.05 -7.50
C CYS A 47 -9.39 2.26 -6.75
N GLY A 48 -9.21 0.94 -6.69
CA GLY A 48 -10.03 0.02 -5.92
C GLY A 48 -11.31 -0.42 -6.63
N ALA A 49 -11.54 -1.74 -6.69
CA ALA A 49 -12.78 -2.30 -7.23
C ALA A 49 -14.01 -2.01 -6.36
N ASP A 50 -13.80 -1.58 -5.11
CA ASP A 50 -14.83 -1.28 -4.12
C ASP A 50 -15.24 0.20 -4.10
N GLY A 51 -14.60 1.06 -4.90
CA GLY A 51 -15.01 2.47 -5.10
C GLY A 51 -14.61 3.43 -3.98
N PHE A 52 -13.71 3.02 -3.09
CA PHE A 52 -13.19 3.83 -1.99
C PHE A 52 -11.73 4.25 -2.18
N GLY A 53 -11.12 3.93 -3.34
CA GLY A 53 -9.82 4.47 -3.68
C GLY A 53 -9.92 5.89 -4.21
N GLN A 54 -8.87 6.65 -3.92
CA GLN A 54 -8.66 7.99 -4.44
C GLN A 54 -7.35 8.00 -5.19
N CYS A 55 -7.33 8.68 -6.32
CA CYS A 55 -6.11 8.94 -7.06
C CYS A 55 -5.48 10.24 -6.56
N ILE A 56 -4.25 10.17 -6.07
CA ILE A 56 -3.41 11.36 -5.90
C ILE A 56 -2.80 11.66 -7.26
N PRO A 57 -3.17 12.75 -7.93
CA PRO A 57 -2.73 13.02 -9.29
C PRO A 57 -1.26 13.47 -9.35
N GLU A 58 -0.66 13.37 -10.53
CA GLU A 58 0.77 13.59 -10.76
C GLU A 58 1.28 14.96 -10.32
N PHE A 59 0.46 16.01 -10.42
CA PHE A 59 0.86 17.38 -10.14
C PHE A 59 1.10 17.69 -8.65
N ALA A 60 0.90 16.72 -7.76
CA ALA A 60 1.12 16.86 -6.32
C ALA A 60 2.46 16.26 -5.84
N ASP A 61 3.48 16.22 -6.72
CA ASP A 61 4.77 15.53 -6.53
C ASP A 61 4.66 13.99 -6.54
N TRP A 62 3.59 13.40 -7.09
CA TRP A 62 3.37 11.95 -7.16
C TRP A 62 3.56 11.42 -8.60
N PRO A 63 4.78 11.11 -9.05
CA PRO A 63 5.04 10.79 -10.46
C PRO A 63 4.19 9.62 -10.95
N GLY A 64 3.41 9.81 -12.03
CA GLY A 64 2.48 8.81 -12.57
C GLY A 64 1.23 8.53 -11.73
N GLY A 65 0.90 9.42 -10.79
CA GLY A 65 -0.26 9.33 -9.89
C GLY A 65 -0.15 8.20 -8.86
N TYR A 66 -0.98 8.23 -7.83
CA TYR A 66 -0.89 7.26 -6.75
C TYR A 66 -2.25 6.91 -6.19
N CYS A 67 -2.65 5.66 -6.38
CA CYS A 67 -3.83 5.15 -5.70
C CYS A 67 -3.59 5.13 -4.19
N THR A 68 -4.52 5.73 -3.46
CA THR A 68 -4.57 5.71 -2.00
C THR A 68 -6.01 5.49 -1.55
N ARG A 69 -6.21 5.43 -0.23
CA ARG A 69 -7.51 5.32 0.42
C ARG A 69 -7.46 6.08 1.73
N SER A 70 -8.59 6.64 2.14
CA SER A 70 -8.71 7.14 3.51
C SER A 70 -8.67 5.98 4.50
N CYS A 71 -7.89 6.14 5.56
CA CYS A 71 -7.82 5.19 6.68
C CYS A 71 -8.22 5.81 8.02
N ASP A 72 -8.99 6.91 7.97
CA ASP A 72 -9.54 7.56 9.16
C ASP A 72 -10.61 6.68 9.84
N VAL A 73 -11.37 5.92 9.03
CA VAL A 73 -12.48 5.08 9.49
C VAL A 73 -12.21 3.59 9.28
N ASP A 74 -11.61 3.24 8.14
CA ASP A 74 -11.34 1.86 7.73
C ASP A 74 -9.85 1.55 7.74
N ALA A 75 -9.48 0.33 8.13
CA ALA A 75 -8.08 -0.09 8.06
C ALA A 75 -7.59 -0.20 6.61
N CYS A 76 -6.31 0.12 6.39
CA CYS A 76 -5.69 -0.08 5.09
C CYS A 76 -5.72 -1.55 4.66
N PRO A 77 -5.88 -1.83 3.36
CA PRO A 77 -5.77 -3.19 2.85
C PRO A 77 -4.36 -3.75 3.11
N MET A 78 -4.24 -5.07 3.05
CA MET A 78 -2.95 -5.75 3.17
C MET A 78 -1.94 -5.19 2.16
N GLY A 79 -0.69 -5.00 2.59
CA GLY A 79 0.36 -4.37 1.78
C GLY A 79 0.37 -2.84 1.82
N ALA A 80 -0.46 -2.22 2.67
CA ALA A 80 -0.48 -0.78 2.87
C ALA A 80 -0.49 -0.40 4.35
N GLU A 81 0.10 0.75 4.66
CA GLU A 81 0.18 1.33 5.99
C GLU A 81 -0.60 2.64 6.03
N CYS A 82 -1.30 2.87 7.14
CA CYS A 82 -2.02 4.11 7.36
C CYS A 82 -1.06 5.16 7.90
N ILE A 83 -0.89 6.26 7.18
CA ILE A 83 -0.07 7.38 7.62
C ILE A 83 -0.92 8.63 7.82
N GLU A 84 -0.53 9.42 8.81
CA GLU A 84 -1.01 10.79 8.95
C GLU A 84 -0.21 11.69 8.01
N ALA A 85 -0.89 12.33 7.08
CA ALA A 85 -0.35 13.36 6.20
C ALA A 85 -1.02 14.70 6.51
N ASP A 86 -0.30 15.80 6.29
CA ASP A 86 -0.88 17.14 6.38
C ASP A 86 -1.40 17.56 5.00
N SER A 87 -2.69 17.87 4.92
CA SER A 87 -3.30 18.42 3.70
C SER A 87 -3.85 19.81 4.01
N GLY A 88 -2.98 20.81 3.99
CA GLY A 88 -3.38 22.21 4.15
C GLY A 88 -3.70 22.60 5.59
N GLY A 89 -2.99 22.02 6.56
CA GLY A 89 -3.16 22.29 7.99
C GLY A 89 -4.25 21.45 8.66
N GLN A 90 -4.78 20.45 7.96
CA GLN A 90 -5.67 19.44 8.53
C GLN A 90 -5.01 18.06 8.41
N PRO A 91 -4.99 17.27 9.50
CA PRO A 91 -4.49 15.90 9.44
C PRO A 91 -5.45 15.06 8.58
N VAL A 92 -4.89 14.36 7.61
CA VAL A 92 -5.59 13.37 6.80
C VAL A 92 -4.89 12.03 6.93
N PHE A 93 -5.68 10.96 7.06
CA PHE A 93 -5.16 9.60 7.18
C PHE A 93 -5.28 8.90 5.84
N ILE A 94 -4.13 8.57 5.22
CA ILE A 94 -4.07 7.95 3.90
C ILE A 94 -3.29 6.64 3.91
N CYS A 95 -3.70 5.70 3.07
CA CYS A 95 -3.01 4.44 2.87
C CYS A 95 -1.90 4.58 1.84
N LEU A 96 -0.66 4.33 2.26
CA LEU A 96 0.47 4.20 1.35
C LEU A 96 0.91 2.74 1.25
N ALA A 97 1.40 2.33 0.08
CA ALA A 97 2.04 1.04 -0.11
C ALA A 97 3.17 0.86 0.89
N ALA A 98 3.13 -0.27 1.59
CA ALA A 98 4.12 -0.63 2.59
C ALA A 98 5.38 -1.20 1.91
N CYS A 99 6.54 -0.90 2.45
CA CYS A 99 7.82 -1.32 1.90
C CYS A 99 8.87 -1.57 3.01
N GLN A 100 9.89 -2.37 2.69
CA GLN A 100 11.09 -2.49 3.55
C GLN A 100 12.36 -1.99 2.87
N THR A 101 12.36 -1.89 1.53
CA THR A 101 13.48 -1.49 0.69
C THR A 101 12.96 -0.75 -0.53
N ASP A 102 13.73 0.14 -1.12
CA ASP A 102 13.33 0.94 -2.30
C ASP A 102 12.89 0.08 -3.50
N ASN A 103 13.46 -1.12 -3.66
CA ASN A 103 13.07 -2.06 -4.73
C ASN A 103 11.61 -2.57 -4.62
N GLN A 104 10.92 -2.30 -3.52
CA GLN A 104 9.50 -2.60 -3.34
C GLN A 104 8.62 -1.42 -3.77
N CYS A 105 9.20 -0.25 -4.06
CA CYS A 105 8.46 0.90 -4.54
C CYS A 105 8.57 1.00 -6.07
N ARG A 106 7.57 1.66 -6.66
CA ARG A 106 7.54 1.93 -8.10
C ARG A 106 8.72 2.87 -8.47
N PRO A 107 9.26 2.81 -9.70
CA PRO A 107 10.23 3.81 -10.14
C PRO A 107 9.72 5.25 -9.92
N GLY A 108 10.58 6.11 -9.34
CA GLY A 108 10.22 7.45 -8.89
C GLY A 108 9.73 7.53 -7.44
N TYR A 109 9.74 6.40 -6.72
CA TYR A 109 9.37 6.31 -5.32
C TYR A 109 10.47 5.64 -4.51
N ALA A 110 10.73 6.15 -3.31
CA ALA A 110 11.65 5.59 -2.33
C ALA A 110 10.91 5.04 -1.11
N CYS A 111 11.54 4.07 -0.44
CA CYS A 111 11.00 3.50 0.76
C CYS A 111 11.42 4.32 1.98
N VAL A 112 10.52 5.16 2.49
CA VAL A 112 10.78 5.93 3.71
C VAL A 112 10.43 5.09 4.92
N ARG A 113 11.43 4.88 5.78
CA ARG A 113 11.29 4.14 7.04
C ARG A 113 10.73 5.03 8.13
N LEU A 114 9.58 4.62 8.66
CA LEU A 114 8.95 5.12 9.87
C LEU A 114 9.41 4.27 11.07
N GLU A 115 8.99 4.62 12.29
CA GLU A 115 9.48 3.98 13.52
C GLU A 115 9.40 2.44 13.50
N ASN A 116 8.35 1.86 12.92
CA ASN A 116 8.12 0.41 12.89
C ASN A 116 7.74 -0.17 11.51
N SER A 117 7.64 0.67 10.48
CA SER A 117 7.19 0.29 9.13
C SER A 117 7.91 1.13 8.07
N GLY A 118 7.72 0.82 6.79
CA GLY A 118 8.18 1.66 5.69
C GLY A 118 7.07 1.88 4.70
N VAL A 119 7.05 3.06 4.06
CA VAL A 119 6.04 3.44 3.06
C VAL A 119 6.69 3.99 1.80
N CYS A 120 6.08 3.70 0.66
CA CYS A 120 6.52 4.23 -0.63
C CYS A 120 6.00 5.65 -0.84
N VAL A 121 6.93 6.59 -0.91
CA VAL A 121 6.69 8.01 -1.20
C VAL A 121 7.57 8.46 -2.36
N PRO A 122 7.22 9.55 -3.05
CA PRO A 122 8.05 10.11 -4.12
C PRO A 122 9.49 10.44 -3.65
N ASP A 123 10.50 10.16 -4.48
CA ASP A 123 11.92 10.47 -4.25
C ASP A 123 12.33 11.88 -4.75
#